data_AF-A0AAW7EY62-F1
#
_entry.id   AF-A0AAW7EY62-F1
#
_cell.length_a   1.000
_cell.length_b   1.000
_cell.length_c   1.000
_cell.angle_alpha   90.00
_cell.angle_beta   90.00
_cell.angle_gamma   90.00
#
_symmetry.space_group_name_H-M   'P 1'
#
loop_
_entity.id
_entity.type
_entity.pdbx_description
1 polymer ?
#
loop_
_entity_poly.entity_id
_entity_poly.type
_entity_poly.pdbx_seq_one_letter_code
_entity_poly.pdbx_strand_id
1 'polypeptide(L)'
;MVTLEQAKEYLEGQGITIPGFVLQALVDQANSIQECLDAHYPASTALLIQFYLLALMGLGQGDKYISSQTAPNGASRSFRYQSFTDRWKGALALLRGADKHGCANDLIPPDPTNTAFAGIWIGRGGCMCGSK
;
A
#
# COMPACT_ATOMS: atom_id res chain seq x y z
N MET A 1 14.53 -6.79 10.53
CA MET A 1 14.92 -5.43 10.11
C MET A 1 15.26 -5.42 8.64
N VAL A 2 14.65 -4.51 7.88
CA VAL A 2 14.90 -4.33 6.45
C VAL A 2 16.04 -3.35 6.23
N THR A 3 16.91 -3.65 5.27
CA THR A 3 17.98 -2.74 4.85
C THR A 3 17.55 -1.86 3.67
N LEU A 4 18.23 -0.72 3.52
CA LEU A 4 17.95 0.26 2.48
C LEU A 4 18.13 -0.34 1.07
N GLU A 5 19.15 -1.18 0.88
CA GLU A 5 19.43 -1.86 -0.38
C GLU A 5 18.33 -2.86 -0.77
N GLN A 6 17.88 -3.68 0.18
CA GLN A 6 16.79 -4.63 -0.04
C GLN A 6 15.47 -3.92 -0.35
N ALA A 7 15.17 -2.83 0.37
CA ALA A 7 13.99 -2.01 0.12
C ALA A 7 14.03 -1.40 -1.29
N LYS A 8 15.19 -0.89 -1.71
CA LYS A 8 15.39 -0.32 -3.04
C LYS A 8 15.20 -1.36 -4.14
N GLU A 9 15.85 -2.51 -4.04
CA GLU A 9 15.72 -3.60 -5.02
C GLU A 9 14.26 -4.03 -5.19
N TYR A 10 13.55 -4.19 -4.07
CA TYR A 10 12.15 -4.59 -4.06
C TYR A 10 11.23 -3.54 -4.72
N LEU A 11 11.40 -2.26 -4.39
CA LEU A 11 10.58 -1.17 -4.93
C LEU A 11 10.86 -0.91 -6.42
N GLU A 12 12.13 -0.97 -6.84
CA GLU A 12 12.50 -0.87 -8.25
C GLU A 12 11.92 -2.02 -9.08
N GLY A 13 11.86 -3.24 -8.52
CA GLY A 13 11.18 -4.37 -9.14
C GLY A 13 9.68 -4.15 -9.38
N GLN A 14 9.05 -3.26 -8.61
CA GLN A 14 7.64 -2.85 -8.79
C GLN A 14 7.47 -1.63 -9.69
N GLY A 15 8.57 -1.01 -10.12
CA GLY A 15 8.58 0.23 -10.90
C GLY A 15 8.47 1.50 -10.06
N ILE A 16 8.54 1.39 -8.73
CA ILE A 16 8.44 2.52 -7.81
C ILE A 16 9.84 3.10 -7.61
N THR A 17 10.03 4.37 -7.98
CA THR A 17 11.32 5.06 -7.84
C THR A 17 11.21 6.17 -6.80
N ILE A 18 11.84 5.95 -5.64
CA ILE A 18 11.83 6.88 -4.50
C ILE A 18 13.24 7.48 -4.33
N PRO A 19 13.36 8.79 -4.08
CA PRO A 19 14.65 9.39 -3.72
C PRO A 19 15.25 8.72 -2.48
N GLY A 20 16.56 8.44 -2.49
CA GLY A 20 17.22 7.64 -1.44
C GLY A 20 17.04 8.17 -0.02
N PHE A 21 16.98 9.49 0.17
CA PHE A 21 16.75 10.10 1.48
C PHE A 21 15.33 9.86 2.01
N VAL A 22 14.33 9.82 1.13
CA VAL A 22 12.95 9.48 1.50
C VAL A 22 12.84 8.00 1.80
N LEU A 23 13.48 7.16 0.98
CA LEU A 23 13.50 5.71 1.18
C LEU A 23 14.13 5.36 2.54
N GLN A 24 15.21 6.03 2.93
CA GLN A 24 15.81 5.85 4.25
C GLN A 24 14.82 6.15 5.38
N ALA A 25 14.14 7.30 5.33
CA ALA A 25 13.14 7.67 6.33
C ALA A 25 11.96 6.68 6.40
N LEU A 26 11.53 6.15 5.25
CA LEU A 26 10.49 5.11 5.20
C LEU A 26 10.96 3.78 5.81
N VAL A 27 12.21 3.41 5.59
CA VAL A 27 12.82 2.21 6.19
C VAL A 27 12.91 2.37 7.71
N ASP A 28 13.27 3.55 8.20
CA ASP A 28 13.30 3.83 9.64
C ASP A 28 11.90 3.71 10.27
N GLN A 29 10.86 4.20 9.60
CA GLN A 29 9.47 4.00 10.02
C GLN A 29 9.05 2.52 9.98
N ALA A 30 9.43 1.77 8.95
CA ALA A 30 9.14 0.34 8.87
C ALA A 30 9.89 -0.49 9.92
N ASN A 31 11.06 -0.02 10.37
CA ASN A 31 11.84 -0.66 11.41
C ASN A 31 11.34 -0.31 12.82
N SER A 32 10.55 0.76 13.01
CA SER A 32 10.00 1.09 14.34
C SER A 32 9.00 0.05 14.86
N ILE A 33 8.40 -0.75 13.99
CA ILE A 33 7.47 -1.84 14.36
C ILE A 33 8.17 -3.18 14.62
N GLN A 34 9.51 -3.22 14.58
CA GLN A 34 10.28 -4.46 14.71
C GLN A 34 9.99 -5.21 16.03
N GLU A 35 9.80 -4.50 17.15
CA GLU A 35 9.48 -5.11 18.44
C GLU A 35 8.16 -5.90 18.42
N CYS A 36 7.12 -5.37 17.77
CA CYS A 36 5.84 -6.04 17.62
C CYS A 36 5.95 -7.24 16.67
N LEU A 37 6.75 -7.11 15.60
CA LEU A 37 6.95 -8.17 14.63
C LEU A 37 7.70 -9.36 15.22
N ASP A 38 8.77 -9.11 15.97
CA ASP A 38 9.59 -10.18 16.56
C ASP A 38 8.86 -10.95 17.67
N ALA A 39 7.87 -10.33 18.33
CA ALA A 39 7.04 -10.98 19.33
C ALA A 39 6.01 -11.97 18.75
N HIS A 40 5.56 -11.73 17.52
CA HIS A 40 4.40 -12.42 16.95
C HIS A 40 4.71 -13.25 15.69
N TYR A 41 5.85 -13.01 15.04
CA TYR A 41 6.14 -13.55 13.72
C TYR A 41 7.55 -14.11 13.61
N PRO A 42 7.76 -15.19 12.83
CA PRO A 42 9.11 -15.57 12.43
C PRO A 42 9.75 -14.48 11.56
N ALA A 43 11.09 -14.42 11.61
CA ALA A 43 11.87 -13.38 10.94
C ALA A 43 11.57 -13.23 9.44
N SER A 44 11.28 -14.34 8.74
CA SER A 44 10.92 -14.32 7.32
C SER A 44 9.60 -13.61 7.04
N THR A 45 8.58 -13.83 7.88
CA THR A 45 7.29 -13.15 7.74
C THR A 45 7.35 -11.70 8.19
N ALA A 46 8.16 -11.38 9.21
CA ALA A 46 8.39 -10.01 9.64
C ALA A 46 9.00 -9.15 8.50
N LEU A 47 10.02 -9.69 7.81
CA LEU A 47 10.62 -9.02 6.65
C LEU A 47 9.60 -8.79 5.53
N LEU A 48 8.77 -9.79 5.25
CA LEU A 48 7.76 -9.72 4.20
C LEU A 48 6.67 -8.67 4.52
N ILE A 49 6.25 -8.56 5.79
CA ILE A 49 5.32 -7.50 6.25
C ILE A 49 5.95 -6.12 6.04
N GLN A 50 7.23 -5.95 6.39
CA GLN A 50 7.97 -4.69 6.20
C GLN A 50 8.05 -4.29 4.72
N PHE A 51 8.31 -5.24 3.81
CA PHE A 51 8.32 -4.97 2.38
C PHE A 51 6.95 -4.56 1.85
N TYR A 52 5.87 -5.22 2.27
CA TYR A 52 4.52 -4.85 1.86
C TYR A 52 4.12 -3.47 2.37
N LEU A 53 4.53 -3.11 3.59
CA LEU A 53 4.31 -1.78 4.14
C LEU A 53 5.07 -0.71 3.34
N LEU A 54 6.35 -0.97 3.00
CA LEU A 54 7.15 -0.07 2.16
C LEU A 54 6.57 0.10 0.76
N ALA A 55 6.07 -0.98 0.13
CA ALA A 55 5.39 -0.89 -1.16
C ALA A 55 4.13 -0.03 -1.07
N LEU A 56 3.34 -0.19 -0.01
CA LEU A 56 2.11 0.56 0.19
C LEU A 56 2.40 2.06 0.40
N MET A 57 3.41 2.40 1.20
CA MET A 57 3.88 3.78 1.36
C MET A 57 4.47 4.35 0.06
N GLY A 58 5.20 3.54 -0.71
CA GLY A 58 5.75 3.92 -2.00
C GLY A 58 4.68 4.23 -3.05
N LEU A 59 3.62 3.41 -3.12
CA LEU A 59 2.46 3.66 -3.98
C LEU A 59 1.76 4.98 -3.63
N GLY A 60 1.70 5.34 -2.34
CA GLY A 60 1.10 6.59 -1.88
C GLY A 60 1.84 7.86 -2.31
N GLN A 61 3.14 7.78 -2.63
CA GLN A 61 3.98 8.94 -2.95
C GLN A 61 3.91 9.40 -4.42
N GLY A 62 3.11 8.73 -5.25
CA GLY A 62 2.98 9.06 -6.67
C GLY A 62 3.88 8.18 -7.51
N ASP A 63 3.28 7.13 -8.06
CA ASP A 63 3.96 6.12 -8.85
C ASP A 63 4.10 6.64 -10.30
N LYS A 64 5.34 6.70 -10.80
CA LYS A 64 5.62 7.23 -12.15
C LYS A 64 5.28 6.17 -13.18
N TYR A 65 4.14 6.32 -13.84
CA TYR A 65 3.69 5.36 -14.86
C TYR A 65 4.21 5.70 -16.25
N ILE A 66 4.98 4.77 -16.82
CA ILE A 66 5.32 4.78 -18.25
C ILE A 66 4.13 4.18 -19.01
N SER A 67 3.32 5.03 -19.63
CA SER A 67 2.18 4.59 -20.47
C SER A 67 2.61 4.14 -21.87
N SER A 68 3.70 4.70 -22.39
CA SER A 68 4.32 4.29 -23.64
C SER A 68 5.83 4.55 -23.62
N GLN A 69 6.59 3.62 -24.17
CA GLN A 69 8.00 3.83 -24.51
C GLN A 69 8.21 3.43 -25.97
N THR A 70 8.66 4.40 -26.76
CA THR A 70 9.04 4.21 -28.16
C THR A 70 10.54 4.37 -28.26
N ALA A 71 11.21 3.32 -28.74
CA ALA A 71 12.63 3.40 -29.02
C ALA A 71 12.88 4.08 -30.39
N PRO A 72 14.03 4.74 -30.59
CA PRO A 72 14.37 5.41 -31.85
C PRO A 72 14.37 4.48 -33.08
N ASN A 73 14.46 3.16 -32.88
CA ASN A 73 14.41 2.14 -33.93
C ASN A 73 12.97 1.67 -34.27
N GLY A 74 11.94 2.30 -33.72
CA GLY A 74 10.54 1.96 -33.97
C GLY A 74 9.99 0.79 -33.15
N ALA A 75 10.80 0.17 -32.27
CA ALA A 75 10.30 -0.82 -31.32
C ALA A 75 9.46 -0.13 -30.24
N SER A 76 8.28 -0.67 -29.95
CA SER A 76 7.41 -0.20 -28.89
C SER A 76 7.11 -1.34 -27.91
N ARG A 77 7.09 -1.01 -26.61
CA ARG A 77 6.55 -1.89 -25.57
C ARG A 77 5.42 -1.16 -24.89
N SER A 78 4.22 -1.72 -24.98
CA SER A 78 3.06 -1.29 -24.20
C SER A 78 2.85 -2.27 -23.06
N PHE A 79 2.68 -1.75 -21.86
CA PHE A 79 2.37 -2.55 -20.69
C PHE A 79 0.94 -2.21 -20.25
N ARG A 80 0.09 -3.22 -20.09
CA ARG A 80 -1.20 -3.07 -19.40
C ARG A 80 -0.97 -3.45 -17.95
N TYR A 81 -1.06 -2.47 -17.08
CA TYR A 81 -1.04 -2.68 -15.64
C TYR A 81 -2.44 -2.53 -15.06
N GLN A 82 -2.70 -3.22 -13.94
CA GLN A 82 -3.91 -3.00 -13.14
C GLN A 82 -4.00 -1.53 -12.70
N SER A 83 -5.23 -1.04 -12.47
CA SER A 83 -5.44 0.35 -12.04
C SER A 83 -4.71 0.61 -10.71
N PHE A 84 -4.35 1.87 -10.44
CA PHE A 84 -3.75 2.26 -9.17
C PHE A 84 -4.56 1.74 -7.97
N THR A 85 -5.89 1.84 -8.05
CA THR A 85 -6.84 1.31 -7.08
C THR A 85 -6.68 -0.18 -6.83
N ASP A 86 -6.52 -0.97 -7.90
CA ASP A 86 -6.37 -2.43 -7.79
C ASP A 86 -5.02 -2.81 -7.19
N ARG A 87 -3.95 -2.09 -7.56
CA ARG A 87 -2.61 -2.27 -6.99
C ARG A 87 -2.58 -1.95 -5.50
N TRP A 88 -3.19 -0.81 -5.12
CA TRP A 88 -3.32 -0.40 -3.72
C TRP A 88 -4.07 -1.44 -2.90
N LYS A 89 -5.25 -1.86 -3.37
CA LYS A 89 -6.05 -2.90 -2.71
C LYS A 89 -5.31 -4.23 -2.62
N GLY A 90 -4.56 -4.60 -3.67
CA GLY A 90 -3.73 -5.82 -3.68
C GLY A 90 -2.63 -5.78 -2.62
N ALA A 91 -1.85 -4.68 -2.57
CA ALA A 91 -0.80 -4.50 -1.57
C ALA A 91 -1.36 -4.50 -0.13
N LEU A 92 -2.50 -3.83 0.08
CA LEU A 92 -3.18 -3.77 1.37
C LEU A 92 -3.74 -5.14 1.77
N ALA A 93 -4.31 -5.90 0.84
CA ALA A 93 -4.80 -7.26 1.11
C ALA A 93 -3.66 -8.22 1.49
N LEU A 94 -2.50 -8.10 0.83
CA LEU A 94 -1.30 -8.87 1.17
C LEU A 94 -0.79 -8.52 2.56
N LEU A 95 -0.73 -7.23 2.90
CA LEU A 95 -0.32 -6.76 4.22
C LEU A 95 -1.27 -7.27 5.32
N ARG A 96 -2.58 -7.12 5.15
CA ARG A 96 -3.58 -7.63 6.12
C ARG A 96 -3.62 -9.15 6.21
N GLY A 97 -3.30 -9.84 5.12
CA GLY A 97 -3.21 -11.30 5.10
C GLY A 97 -2.01 -11.82 5.89
N ALA A 98 -0.88 -11.12 5.83
CA ALA A 98 0.34 -11.45 6.56
C ALA A 98 0.29 -10.95 8.02
N ASP A 99 -0.12 -9.71 8.24
CA ASP A 99 -0.20 -9.04 9.54
C ASP A 99 -1.58 -9.24 10.20
N LYS A 100 -1.79 -10.42 10.76
CA LYS A 100 -2.97 -10.78 11.58
C LYS A 100 -3.02 -10.09 12.95
N HIS A 101 -1.88 -9.70 13.50
CA HIS A 101 -1.75 -9.06 14.81
C HIS A 101 -1.89 -7.55 14.73
N GLY A 102 -1.80 -6.97 13.53
CA GLY A 102 -2.06 -5.57 13.29
C GLY A 102 -0.91 -4.64 13.68
N CYS A 103 0.32 -5.15 13.73
CA CYS A 103 1.51 -4.39 14.09
C CYS A 103 1.76 -3.18 13.16
N ALA A 104 1.31 -3.27 11.90
CA ALA A 104 1.52 -2.25 10.89
C ALA A 104 0.34 -1.25 10.76
N ASN A 105 -0.79 -1.48 11.43
CA ASN A 105 -2.03 -0.74 11.19
C ASN A 105 -1.91 0.78 11.36
N ASP A 106 -1.12 1.24 12.33
CA ASP A 106 -0.95 2.66 12.62
C ASP A 106 -0.10 3.39 11.56
N LEU A 107 0.72 2.65 10.81
CA LEU A 107 1.60 3.17 9.77
C LEU A 107 0.99 3.07 8.36
N ILE A 108 -0.20 2.47 8.22
CA ILE A 108 -0.85 2.36 6.91
C ILE A 108 -1.34 3.75 6.48
N PRO A 109 -0.80 4.33 5.39
CA PRO A 109 -1.33 5.58 4.85
C PRO A 109 -2.82 5.46 4.49
N PRO A 110 -3.59 6.56 4.63
CA PRO A 110 -5.01 6.56 4.32
C PRO A 110 -5.25 6.18 2.87
N ASP A 111 -6.33 5.44 2.61
CA ASP A 111 -6.66 4.96 1.27
C ASP A 111 -6.89 6.16 0.31
N PRO A 112 -6.01 6.38 -0.67
CA PRO A 112 -6.07 7.50 -1.61
C PRO A 112 -7.25 7.38 -2.59
N THR A 113 -7.85 6.19 -2.69
CA THR A 113 -9.02 5.90 -3.54
C THR A 113 -10.34 5.98 -2.79
N ASN A 114 -10.32 6.25 -1.48
CA ASN A 114 -11.54 6.48 -0.72
C ASN A 114 -12.08 7.89 -1.02
N THR A 115 -12.78 8.02 -2.15
CA THR A 115 -13.73 9.12 -2.34
C THR A 115 -14.76 8.96 -1.23
N ALA A 116 -14.79 9.88 -0.27
CA ALA A 116 -15.77 9.87 0.81
C ALA A 116 -17.18 9.86 0.20
N PHE A 117 -17.75 8.67 0.01
CA PHE A 117 -19.17 8.52 -0.22
C PHE A 117 -19.81 8.82 1.12
N ALA A 118 -20.10 10.09 1.37
CA ALA A 118 -21.07 10.49 2.37
C ALA A 118 -22.42 9.93 1.92
N GLY A 119 -22.62 8.64 2.17
CA GLY A 119 -23.89 7.97 2.02
C GLY A 119 -24.84 8.58 3.04
N ILE A 120 -25.51 9.67 2.67
CA ILE A 120 -26.68 10.15 3.38
C ILE A 120 -27.73 9.06 3.21
N TRP A 121 -27.80 8.16 4.17
CA TRP A 121 -28.91 7.22 4.30
C TRP A 121 -30.11 8.01 4.82
N ILE A 122 -30.91 8.57 3.91
CA ILE A 122 -32.24 9.09 4.27
C ILE A 122 -33.13 7.88 4.52
N GLY A 123 -33.14 7.39 5.75
CA GLY A 123 -34.18 6.47 6.21
C GLY A 123 -35.53 7.18 6.12
N ARG A 124 -36.38 6.78 5.17
CA ARG A 124 -37.76 7.26 5.08
C ARG A 124 -38.49 6.76 6.32
N GLY A 125 -38.55 7.58 7.36
CA GLY A 125 -39.28 7.29 8.60
C GLY A 125 -40.76 7.09 8.28
N GLY A 126 -41.19 5.83 8.23
CA GLY A 126 -42.60 5.47 8.17
C GLY A 126 -43.27 5.88 9.48
N CYS A 127 -44.13 6.88 9.42
CA CYS A 127 -44.99 7.25 10.54
C CYS A 127 -46.00 6.11 10.75
N MET A 128 -45.72 5.20 11.70
CA MET A 128 -46.74 4.29 12.22
C MET A 128 -47.62 5.09 13.19
N CYS A 129 -48.60 5.82 12.63
CA CYS A 129 -49.75 6.23 13.42
C CYS A 129 -50.62 5.01 13.67
N GLY A 130 -50.43 4.40 14.83
CA GLY A 130 -51.32 3.40 15.38
C GLY A 130 -51.34 3.50 16.90
N SER A 131 -52.29 4.25 17.45
CA SER A 131 -52.92 3.94 18.73
C SER A 131 -54.13 4.84 19.04
N LYS A 132 -55.27 4.15 19.13
CA LYS A 132 -56.58 4.49 19.72
C LYS A 132 -57.53 5.37 18.91
#